data_AF-A0A525J003-F1
#
_entry.id   AF-A0A525J003-F1
#
_cell.length_a   1.000
_cell.length_b   1.000
_cell.length_c   1.000
_cell.angle_alpha   90.00
_cell.angle_beta   90.00
_cell.angle_gamma   90.00
#
_symmetry.space_group_name_H-M   'P 1'
#
loop_
_entity.id
_entity.type
_entity.pdbx_description
1 polymer ?
#
loop_
_entity_poly.entity_id
_entity_poly.type
_entity_poly.pdbx_seq_one_letter_code
_entity_poly.pdbx_strand_id
1 'polypeptide(L)'
;WLIALRVVDYRRAFFIVMLLALYPIFNFKGFKYNPDLLQLVTLPLVVLAYLHAFEKRTARSGLWLGLAGALALMTKYWVLTMIGAVGLAALMHPDRLKFLRSPAPWVAIAVATLAMIPHLMWLKEVDFLPLTYAGDVYGLSSRAQSAQLVLGYVGHNLALLAVPVTLAALALAWTSLVRPSAALARIWSRGANAGGNRSQALNIWIIQIVVAVGPPLGGLFFTVYMKTDWGISLFFLTPPALIAIPALRLPKIALFRIAAIWLLLTLATLVASPYIAAREMAENPNAAASYGARSQLARELTQEWHMRFRSRWAVVAGTTEVGEPMTFYSADHPAPFTPGEVWSSGLTSLEEARRLGFIGICDTSDGRLPVCEAWMAANGKDAEQVTITTQRFFHGHPGPAISWKVYIVPPAK
;
A
#
# COMPACT_ATOMS: atom_id res chain seq x y z
N TRP A 1 9.29 9.61 -11.81
CA TRP A 1 9.95 10.30 -12.94
C TRP A 1 9.06 11.33 -13.62
N LEU A 2 7.93 10.95 -14.24
CA LEU A 2 7.06 11.89 -15.00
C LEU A 2 6.59 13.11 -14.20
N ILE A 3 6.22 12.93 -12.93
CA ILE A 3 5.88 14.05 -12.03
C ILE A 3 7.08 15.00 -11.88
N ALA A 4 8.27 14.46 -11.66
CA ALA A 4 9.48 15.28 -11.45
C ALA A 4 9.81 16.15 -12.67
N LEU A 5 9.69 15.60 -13.89
CA LEU A 5 9.94 16.36 -15.13
C LEU A 5 9.00 17.53 -15.35
N ARG A 6 7.85 17.57 -14.66
CA ARG A 6 6.93 18.71 -14.72
C ARG A 6 7.29 19.84 -13.77
N VAL A 7 8.15 19.55 -12.81
CA VAL A 7 8.49 20.47 -11.70
C VAL A 7 9.93 20.95 -11.84
N VAL A 8 10.85 20.09 -12.27
CA VAL A 8 12.29 20.33 -12.26
C VAL A 8 12.98 19.80 -13.52
N ASP A 9 14.21 20.25 -13.75
CA ASP A 9 15.09 19.77 -14.84
C ASP A 9 15.47 18.29 -14.69
N TYR A 10 15.93 17.67 -15.79
CA TYR A 10 16.28 16.24 -15.85
C TYR A 10 17.28 15.79 -14.77
N ARG A 11 18.25 16.62 -14.41
CA ARG A 11 19.24 16.28 -13.38
C ARG A 11 18.58 16.19 -12.01
N ARG A 12 17.72 17.14 -11.66
CA ARG A 12 16.92 17.11 -10.43
C ARG A 12 15.93 15.95 -10.43
N ALA A 13 15.30 15.68 -11.57
CA ALA A 13 14.38 14.56 -11.73
C ALA A 13 15.06 13.20 -11.49
N PHE A 14 16.31 13.03 -11.95
CA PHE A 14 17.10 11.84 -11.66
C PHE A 14 17.40 11.71 -10.18
N PHE A 15 17.84 12.79 -9.54
CA PHE A 15 18.10 12.80 -8.11
C PHE A 15 16.84 12.43 -7.28
N ILE A 16 15.66 12.92 -7.68
CA ILE A 16 14.37 12.56 -7.07
C ILE A 16 14.09 11.06 -7.18
N VAL A 17 14.35 10.44 -8.33
CA VAL A 17 14.14 8.99 -8.50
C VAL A 17 15.11 8.19 -7.62
N MET A 18 16.36 8.62 -7.51
CA MET A 18 17.34 7.98 -6.61
C MET A 18 16.92 8.10 -5.13
N LEU A 19 16.36 9.24 -4.72
CA LEU A 19 15.81 9.40 -3.37
C LEU A 19 14.62 8.47 -3.10
N LEU A 20 13.74 8.30 -4.09
CA LEU A 20 12.64 7.32 -3.97
C LEU A 20 13.19 5.90 -3.87
N ALA A 21 14.22 5.54 -4.63
CA ALA A 21 14.83 4.21 -4.58
C ALA A 21 15.56 3.92 -3.24
N LEU A 22 16.04 4.97 -2.56
CA LEU A 22 16.61 4.92 -1.21
C LEU A 22 15.56 4.93 -0.10
N TYR A 23 14.33 5.30 -0.41
CA TYR A 23 13.28 5.39 0.58
C TYR A 23 12.79 3.98 0.93
N PRO A 24 12.93 3.49 2.19
CA PRO A 24 12.71 2.08 2.51
C PRO A 24 11.33 1.53 2.12
N ILE A 25 10.31 2.40 2.10
CA ILE A 25 8.94 2.07 1.70
C ILE A 25 8.87 1.56 0.25
N PHE A 26 9.64 2.15 -0.67
CA PHE A 26 9.61 1.81 -2.09
C PHE A 26 10.52 0.65 -2.47
N ASN A 27 11.29 0.11 -1.50
CA ASN A 27 12.27 -0.95 -1.74
C ASN A 27 11.86 -2.22 -0.97
N PHE A 28 11.73 -2.13 0.35
CA PHE A 28 11.55 -3.32 1.19
C PHE A 28 10.11 -3.70 1.45
N LYS A 29 9.13 -2.79 1.35
CA LYS A 29 7.73 -3.14 1.67
C LYS A 29 7.00 -3.90 0.57
N GLY A 30 7.64 -4.15 -0.57
CA GLY A 30 7.05 -4.89 -1.70
C GLY A 30 6.55 -6.30 -1.36
N PHE A 31 7.08 -6.96 -0.32
CA PHE A 31 6.63 -8.30 0.09
C PHE A 31 5.24 -8.30 0.73
N LYS A 32 4.76 -7.17 1.25
CA LYS A 32 3.44 -7.04 1.89
C LYS A 32 2.40 -6.63 0.85
N TYR A 33 2.06 -7.55 -0.05
CA TYR A 33 1.07 -7.28 -1.11
C TYR A 33 -0.29 -6.93 -0.49
N ASN A 34 -0.63 -5.64 -0.53
CA ASN A 34 -1.86 -5.11 0.03
C ASN A 34 -2.30 -3.84 -0.74
N PRO A 35 -3.49 -3.31 -0.48
CA PRO A 35 -3.97 -2.10 -1.15
C PRO A 35 -3.09 -0.84 -0.95
N ASP A 36 -2.27 -0.76 0.10
CA ASP A 36 -1.32 0.36 0.29
C ASP A 36 -0.22 0.37 -0.78
N LEU A 37 0.26 -0.81 -1.20
CA LEU A 37 1.24 -0.91 -2.28
C LEU A 37 0.63 -0.58 -3.64
N LEU A 38 -0.61 -1.02 -3.90
CA LEU A 38 -1.32 -0.65 -5.13
C LEU A 38 -1.51 0.88 -5.23
N GLN A 39 -1.70 1.54 -4.10
CA GLN A 39 -1.77 3.00 -4.02
C GLN A 39 -0.44 3.71 -4.34
N LEU A 40 0.71 3.03 -4.27
CA LEU A 40 1.98 3.59 -4.77
C LEU A 40 1.99 3.79 -6.30
N VAL A 41 1.00 3.24 -7.01
CA VAL A 41 0.78 3.50 -8.44
C VAL A 41 -0.34 4.51 -8.64
N THR A 42 -1.48 4.29 -7.99
CA THR A 42 -2.70 5.07 -8.30
C THR A 42 -2.66 6.49 -7.74
N LEU A 43 -2.04 6.74 -6.59
CA LEU A 43 -1.93 8.11 -6.05
C LEU A 43 -0.98 8.99 -6.89
N PRO A 44 0.23 8.52 -7.29
CA PRO A 44 1.04 9.26 -8.25
C PRO A 44 0.34 9.50 -9.58
N LEU A 45 -0.50 8.57 -10.05
CA LEU A 45 -1.29 8.77 -11.26
C LEU A 45 -2.31 9.90 -11.10
N VAL A 46 -3.03 9.95 -9.98
CA VAL A 46 -3.95 11.06 -9.65
C VAL A 46 -3.20 12.39 -9.65
N VAL A 47 -2.04 12.47 -8.99
CA VAL A 47 -1.25 13.71 -8.95
C VAL A 47 -0.74 14.08 -10.34
N LEU A 48 -0.21 13.13 -11.11
CA LEU A 48 0.27 13.39 -12.47
C LEU A 48 -0.86 13.89 -13.39
N ALA A 49 -2.04 13.28 -13.31
CA ALA A 49 -3.22 13.70 -14.05
C ALA A 49 -3.70 15.08 -13.59
N TYR A 50 -3.66 15.37 -12.29
CA TYR A 50 -3.99 16.69 -11.76
C TYR A 50 -3.04 17.77 -12.28
N LEU A 51 -1.72 17.57 -12.18
CA LEU A 51 -0.74 18.52 -12.72
C LEU A 51 -0.97 18.74 -14.23
N HIS A 52 -1.49 17.74 -14.95
CA HIS A 52 -1.84 17.84 -16.37
C HIS A 52 -3.10 18.65 -16.61
N ALA A 53 -4.15 18.36 -15.86
CA ALA A 53 -5.40 19.10 -15.88
C ALA A 53 -5.18 20.57 -15.50
N PHE A 54 -4.35 20.84 -14.48
CA PHE A 54 -4.07 22.17 -14.00
C PHE A 54 -3.32 23.03 -15.03
N GLU A 55 -2.41 22.42 -15.79
CA GLU A 55 -1.64 23.08 -16.84
C GLU A 55 -2.45 23.26 -18.13
N LYS A 56 -3.04 22.17 -18.65
CA LYS A 56 -3.71 22.17 -19.96
C LYS A 56 -5.12 22.75 -19.90
N ARG A 57 -5.84 22.57 -18.80
CA ARG A 57 -7.18 23.16 -18.57
C ARG A 57 -8.20 22.78 -19.65
N THR A 58 -8.07 21.58 -20.22
CA THR A 58 -8.97 21.07 -21.28
C THR A 58 -9.89 19.96 -20.75
N ALA A 59 -11.00 19.71 -21.45
CA ALA A 59 -11.89 18.59 -21.15
C ALA A 59 -11.16 17.24 -21.16
N ARG A 60 -10.28 17.00 -22.15
CA ARG A 60 -9.47 15.78 -22.24
C ARG A 60 -8.57 15.59 -21.02
N SER A 61 -7.97 16.67 -20.51
CA SER A 61 -7.17 16.58 -19.28
C SER A 61 -8.03 16.32 -18.04
N GLY A 62 -9.27 16.83 -18.02
CA GLY A 62 -10.28 16.50 -17.00
C GLY A 62 -10.68 15.03 -17.02
N LEU A 63 -10.92 14.46 -18.21
CA LEU A 63 -11.21 13.03 -18.40
C LEU A 63 -10.16 12.14 -17.74
N TRP A 64 -8.87 12.39 -18.01
CA TRP A 64 -7.79 11.61 -17.40
C TRP A 64 -7.71 11.77 -15.88
N LEU A 65 -7.96 12.97 -15.35
CA LEU A 65 -8.01 13.19 -13.90
C LEU A 65 -9.18 12.44 -13.25
N GLY A 66 -10.36 12.47 -13.87
CA GLY A 66 -11.54 11.74 -13.40
C GLY A 66 -11.33 10.23 -13.38
N LEU A 67 -10.80 9.66 -14.47
CA LEU A 67 -10.47 8.23 -14.54
C LEU A 67 -9.38 7.83 -13.54
N ALA A 68 -8.34 8.64 -13.37
CA ALA A 68 -7.31 8.39 -12.36
C ALA A 68 -7.89 8.41 -10.94
N GLY A 69 -8.79 9.37 -10.65
CA GLY A 69 -9.49 9.45 -9.38
C GLY A 69 -10.37 8.24 -9.09
N ALA A 70 -11.16 7.80 -10.07
CA ALA A 70 -12.01 6.61 -9.97
C ALA A 70 -11.17 5.33 -9.76
N LEU A 71 -10.12 5.13 -10.56
CA LEU A 71 -9.20 3.99 -10.41
C LEU A 71 -8.57 3.95 -9.00
N ALA A 72 -8.14 5.10 -8.50
CA ALA A 72 -7.55 5.19 -7.17
C ALA A 72 -8.57 4.96 -6.04
N LEU A 73 -9.83 5.37 -6.23
CA LEU A 73 -10.94 5.07 -5.31
C LEU A 73 -11.26 3.58 -5.28
N MET A 74 -11.30 2.93 -6.45
CA MET A 74 -11.48 1.48 -6.58
C MET A 74 -10.34 0.68 -5.95
N THR A 75 -9.16 1.28 -5.80
CA THR A 75 -8.03 0.63 -5.14
C THR A 75 -8.20 0.63 -3.63
N LYS A 76 -8.41 1.82 -3.04
CA LYS A 76 -8.57 2.01 -1.58
C LYS A 76 -9.07 3.43 -1.30
N TYR A 77 -10.08 3.56 -0.45
CA TYR A 77 -10.66 4.87 -0.08
C TYR A 77 -9.71 5.82 0.62
N TRP A 78 -8.57 5.34 1.10
CA TRP A 78 -7.51 6.20 1.63
C TRP A 78 -7.06 7.28 0.63
N VAL A 79 -7.30 7.08 -0.68
CA VAL A 79 -7.07 8.09 -1.73
C VAL A 79 -7.86 9.39 -1.48
N LEU A 80 -8.97 9.37 -0.73
CA LEU A 80 -9.73 10.58 -0.42
C LEU A 80 -8.85 11.66 0.23
N THR A 81 -7.81 11.26 0.98
CA THR A 81 -6.79 12.17 1.50
C THR A 81 -6.03 12.90 0.38
N MET A 82 -5.64 12.17 -0.68
CA MET A 82 -4.95 12.70 -1.85
C MET A 82 -5.86 13.53 -2.75
N ILE A 83 -7.11 13.08 -2.98
CA ILE A 83 -8.11 13.86 -3.74
C ILE A 83 -8.40 15.18 -3.02
N GLY A 84 -8.57 15.15 -1.69
CA GLY A 84 -8.72 16.34 -0.87
C GLY A 84 -7.50 17.27 -0.95
N ALA A 85 -6.28 16.71 -0.89
CA ALA A 85 -5.05 17.49 -1.04
C ALA A 85 -4.91 18.14 -2.42
N VAL A 86 -5.26 17.43 -3.49
CA VAL A 86 -5.30 17.96 -4.86
C VAL A 86 -6.37 19.07 -4.99
N GLY A 87 -7.55 18.87 -4.42
CA GLY A 87 -8.61 19.87 -4.39
C GLY A 87 -8.18 21.14 -3.67
N LEU A 88 -7.59 21.00 -2.48
CA LEU A 88 -7.05 22.12 -1.71
C LEU A 88 -5.91 22.82 -2.45
N ALA A 89 -5.00 22.09 -3.11
CA ALA A 89 -3.99 22.70 -3.96
C ALA A 89 -4.61 23.53 -5.09
N ALA A 90 -5.64 23.01 -5.76
CA ALA A 90 -6.35 23.73 -6.81
C ALA A 90 -7.03 25.01 -6.30
N LEU A 91 -7.57 24.98 -5.07
CA LEU A 91 -8.23 26.12 -4.43
C LEU A 91 -7.25 27.15 -3.85
N MET A 92 -6.09 26.73 -3.36
CA MET A 92 -5.10 27.62 -2.73
C MET A 92 -4.12 28.21 -3.75
N HIS A 93 -3.97 27.62 -4.94
CA HIS A 93 -3.01 28.08 -5.94
C HIS A 93 -3.39 29.48 -6.49
N PRO A 94 -2.42 30.38 -6.78
CA PRO A 94 -2.70 31.71 -7.35
C PRO A 94 -3.53 31.68 -8.64
N ASP A 95 -3.24 30.72 -9.53
CA ASP A 95 -3.99 30.49 -10.77
C ASP A 95 -5.34 29.72 -10.59
N ARG A 96 -5.87 29.57 -9.37
CA ARG A 96 -7.11 28.82 -9.10
C ARG A 96 -8.26 29.19 -10.02
N LEU A 97 -8.49 30.48 -10.28
CA LEU A 97 -9.62 30.94 -11.09
C LEU A 97 -9.48 30.52 -12.56
N LYS A 98 -8.25 30.42 -13.08
CA LYS A 98 -8.02 29.92 -14.44
C LYS A 98 -8.38 28.44 -14.53
N PHE A 99 -8.07 27.66 -13.50
CA PHE A 99 -8.41 26.25 -13.45
C PHE A 99 -9.92 26.03 -13.24
N LEU A 100 -10.52 26.68 -12.25
CA LEU A 100 -11.94 26.53 -11.91
C LEU A 100 -12.90 27.02 -12.99
N ARG A 101 -12.52 28.03 -13.79
CA ARG A 101 -13.31 28.49 -14.94
C ARG A 101 -13.12 27.62 -16.19
N SER A 102 -12.16 26.71 -16.19
CA SER A 102 -11.92 25.80 -17.31
C SER A 102 -12.82 24.56 -17.23
N PRO A 103 -13.00 23.81 -18.33
CA PRO A 103 -13.77 22.56 -18.29
C PRO A 103 -13.07 21.44 -17.51
N ALA A 104 -11.76 21.51 -17.26
CA ALA A 104 -10.99 20.40 -16.69
C ALA A 104 -11.49 19.88 -15.34
N PRO A 105 -11.68 20.70 -14.27
CA PRO A 105 -12.16 20.19 -12.99
C PRO A 105 -13.58 19.60 -13.06
N TRP A 106 -14.46 20.22 -13.84
CA TRP A 106 -15.86 19.79 -13.95
C TRP A 106 -16.00 18.48 -14.72
N VAL A 107 -15.25 18.32 -15.81
CA VAL A 107 -15.19 17.05 -16.55
C VAL A 107 -14.56 15.97 -15.68
N ALA A 108 -13.53 16.30 -14.87
CA ALA A 108 -12.95 15.32 -13.95
C ALA A 108 -13.96 14.81 -12.92
N ILE A 109 -14.75 15.70 -12.32
CA ILE A 109 -15.82 15.32 -11.38
C ILE A 109 -16.87 14.46 -12.10
N ALA A 110 -17.38 14.90 -13.24
CA ALA A 110 -18.39 14.16 -13.99
C ALA A 110 -17.91 12.75 -14.37
N VAL A 111 -16.68 12.63 -14.90
CA VAL A 111 -16.09 11.36 -15.28
C VAL A 111 -15.84 10.46 -14.07
N ALA A 112 -15.31 10.99 -12.97
CA ALA A 112 -15.10 10.21 -11.76
C ALA A 112 -16.44 9.68 -11.23
N THR A 113 -17.47 10.53 -11.14
CA THR A 113 -18.81 10.12 -10.71
C THR A 113 -19.39 9.04 -11.61
N LEU A 114 -19.36 9.23 -12.93
CA LEU A 114 -19.88 8.26 -13.90
C LEU A 114 -19.14 6.91 -13.81
N ALA A 115 -17.81 6.93 -13.75
CA ALA A 115 -17.00 5.71 -13.61
C ALA A 115 -17.25 4.98 -12.28
N MET A 116 -17.64 5.72 -11.24
CA MET A 116 -17.94 5.18 -9.92
C MET A 116 -19.39 4.68 -9.77
N ILE A 117 -20.28 4.90 -10.75
CA ILE A 117 -21.70 4.48 -10.65
C ILE A 117 -21.86 3.01 -10.26
N PRO A 118 -21.20 2.03 -10.93
CA PRO A 118 -21.36 0.62 -10.58
C PRO A 118 -21.00 0.34 -9.12
N HIS A 119 -19.95 0.99 -8.64
CA HIS A 119 -19.51 0.86 -7.25
C HIS A 119 -20.45 1.54 -6.27
N LEU A 120 -21.00 2.70 -6.61
CA LEU A 120 -22.00 3.39 -5.77
C LEU A 120 -23.31 2.61 -5.68
N MET A 121 -23.71 1.93 -6.77
CA MET A 121 -24.85 1.01 -6.76
C MET A 121 -24.57 -0.20 -5.87
N TRP A 122 -23.42 -0.85 -6.04
CA TRP A 122 -22.99 -1.96 -5.19
C TRP A 122 -22.93 -1.55 -3.71
N LEU A 123 -22.37 -0.37 -3.40
CA LEU A 123 -22.35 0.17 -2.04
C LEU A 123 -23.76 0.25 -1.43
N LYS A 124 -24.76 0.64 -2.22
CA LYS A 124 -26.15 0.66 -1.75
C LYS A 124 -26.70 -0.75 -1.52
N GLU A 125 -26.40 -1.69 -2.41
CA GLU A 125 -26.83 -3.10 -2.29
C GLU A 125 -26.24 -3.79 -1.05
N VAL A 126 -25.05 -3.35 -0.63
CA VAL A 126 -24.42 -3.82 0.61
C VAL A 126 -24.59 -2.85 1.77
N ASP A 127 -25.56 -1.93 1.78
CA ASP A 127 -25.81 -1.01 2.91
C ASP A 127 -24.59 -0.20 3.39
N PHE A 128 -23.75 0.26 2.45
CA PHE A 128 -22.54 1.05 2.66
C PHE A 128 -21.51 0.42 3.59
N LEU A 129 -21.49 -0.91 3.64
CA LEU A 129 -20.72 -1.72 4.57
C LEU A 129 -19.20 -1.45 4.63
N PRO A 130 -18.51 -1.18 3.51
CA PRO A 130 -17.11 -0.78 3.57
C PRO A 130 -16.86 0.52 4.37
N LEU A 131 -17.87 1.40 4.47
CA LEU A 131 -17.77 2.65 5.22
C LEU A 131 -18.06 2.44 6.71
N THR A 132 -19.04 1.61 7.06
CA THR A 132 -19.33 1.26 8.46
C THR A 132 -18.21 0.42 9.07
N TYR A 133 -17.66 -0.54 8.31
CA TYR A 133 -16.45 -1.30 8.68
C TYR A 133 -15.31 -0.39 9.13
N ALA A 134 -15.04 0.68 8.38
CA ALA A 134 -13.96 1.58 8.71
C ALA A 134 -14.22 2.31 10.05
N GLY A 135 -15.46 2.65 10.35
CA GLY A 135 -15.86 3.24 11.63
C GLY A 135 -15.69 2.26 12.79
N ASP A 136 -16.16 1.02 12.63
CA ASP A 136 -16.15 0.02 13.70
C ASP A 136 -14.75 -0.52 14.02
N VAL A 137 -13.91 -0.70 12.99
CA VAL A 137 -12.56 -1.27 13.16
C VAL A 137 -11.53 -0.22 13.54
N TYR A 138 -11.67 1.02 13.06
CA TYR A 138 -10.67 2.05 13.29
C TYR A 138 -11.13 3.14 14.26
N GLY A 139 -12.40 3.16 14.68
CA GLY A 139 -12.85 4.04 15.76
C GLY A 139 -12.24 3.65 17.10
N LEU A 140 -11.79 4.63 17.88
CA LEU A 140 -11.30 4.41 19.24
C LEU A 140 -12.14 5.18 20.25
N SER A 141 -12.38 4.56 21.40
CA SER A 141 -13.05 5.23 22.53
C SER A 141 -12.11 6.15 23.32
N SER A 142 -10.79 5.98 23.19
CA SER A 142 -9.77 6.72 23.95
C SER A 142 -9.03 7.75 23.09
N ARG A 143 -9.21 9.03 23.42
CA ARG A 143 -8.46 10.14 22.81
C ARG A 143 -6.96 10.08 23.11
N ALA A 144 -6.59 9.64 24.32
CA ALA A 144 -5.19 9.49 24.70
C ALA A 144 -4.49 8.42 23.85
N GLN A 145 -5.16 7.29 23.62
CA GLN A 145 -4.67 6.22 22.75
C GLN A 145 -4.54 6.71 21.31
N SER A 146 -5.55 7.43 20.80
CA SER A 146 -5.48 8.04 19.46
C SER A 146 -4.30 9.00 19.32
N ALA A 147 -4.07 9.88 20.31
CA ALA A 147 -2.93 10.79 20.31
C ALA A 147 -1.58 10.04 20.29
N GLN A 148 -1.44 8.96 21.09
CA GLN A 148 -0.24 8.13 21.08
C GLN A 148 0.00 7.46 19.71
N LEU A 149 -1.06 6.94 19.08
CA LEU A 149 -0.97 6.34 17.75
C LEU A 149 -0.63 7.37 16.66
N VAL A 150 -1.17 8.59 16.75
CA VAL A 150 -0.82 9.70 15.85
C VAL A 150 0.64 10.11 16.04
N LEU A 151 1.12 10.23 17.28
CA LEU A 151 2.54 10.50 17.55
C LEU A 151 3.43 9.38 16.99
N GLY A 152 3.04 8.12 17.18
CA GLY A 152 3.73 6.97 16.61
C GLY A 152 3.75 7.00 15.07
N TYR A 153 2.63 7.35 14.44
CA TYR A 153 2.53 7.54 13.00
C TYR A 153 3.47 8.64 12.49
N VAL A 154 3.47 9.81 13.13
CA VAL A 154 4.34 10.93 12.74
C VAL A 154 5.80 10.56 12.93
N GLY A 155 6.16 10.02 14.10
CA GLY A 155 7.53 9.58 14.41
C GLY A 155 8.02 8.52 13.42
N HIS A 156 7.20 7.53 13.11
CA HIS A 156 7.53 6.48 12.13
C HIS A 156 7.81 7.05 10.74
N ASN A 157 6.93 7.91 10.22
CA ASN A 157 7.09 8.48 8.89
C ASN A 157 8.29 9.45 8.82
N LEU A 158 8.52 10.24 9.88
CA LEU A 158 9.71 11.09 9.97
C LEU A 158 11.01 10.27 10.00
N ALA A 159 11.05 9.17 10.77
CA ALA A 159 12.20 8.27 10.81
C ALA A 159 12.48 7.64 9.45
N LEU A 160 11.45 7.18 8.74
CA LEU A 160 11.60 6.63 7.40
C LEU A 160 12.08 7.68 6.38
N LEU A 161 11.63 8.93 6.49
CA LEU A 161 12.07 10.04 5.63
C LEU A 161 13.48 10.54 5.97
N ALA A 162 13.91 10.44 7.22
CA ALA A 162 15.25 10.83 7.64
C ALA A 162 16.33 10.04 6.89
N VAL A 163 16.08 8.77 6.56
CA VAL A 163 17.02 7.93 5.80
C VAL A 163 17.34 8.51 4.42
N PRO A 164 16.40 8.67 3.46
CA PRO A 164 16.73 9.23 2.16
C PRO A 164 17.23 10.68 2.26
N VAL A 165 16.74 11.49 3.20
CA VAL A 165 17.20 12.89 3.37
C VAL A 165 18.65 12.98 3.85
N THR A 166 19.04 12.16 4.82
CA THR A 166 20.43 12.13 5.33
C THR A 166 21.39 11.62 4.27
N LEU A 167 21.01 10.57 3.53
CA LEU A 167 21.79 10.05 2.40
C LEU A 167 21.89 11.08 1.25
N ALA A 168 20.83 11.86 1.01
CA ALA A 168 20.87 12.98 0.07
C ALA A 168 21.89 14.04 0.50
N ALA A 169 21.84 14.44 1.77
CA ALA A 169 22.74 15.43 2.35
C ALA A 169 24.19 14.95 2.26
N LEU A 170 24.43 13.67 2.56
CA LEU A 170 25.73 13.01 2.42
C LEU A 170 26.22 13.03 0.96
N ALA A 171 25.37 12.70 -0.02
CA ALA A 171 25.71 12.77 -1.44
C ALA A 171 26.09 14.20 -1.88
N LEU A 172 25.38 15.21 -1.36
CA LEU A 172 25.61 16.61 -1.66
C LEU A 172 26.88 17.18 -1.00
N ALA A 173 27.17 16.76 0.24
CA ALA A 173 28.21 17.35 1.08
C ALA A 173 29.49 16.50 1.22
N TRP A 174 29.59 15.30 0.62
CA TRP A 174 30.68 14.33 0.80
C TRP A 174 32.10 14.93 0.85
N THR A 175 32.47 15.76 -0.13
CA THR A 175 33.81 16.40 -0.23
C THR A 175 34.00 17.63 0.67
N SER A 176 33.03 17.97 1.50
CA SER A 176 33.05 19.16 2.36
C SER A 176 32.59 18.88 3.79
N LEU A 177 32.58 17.60 4.19
CA LEU A 177 32.37 17.17 5.58
C LEU A 177 33.40 17.79 6.55
N VAL A 178 34.56 18.18 6.05
CA VAL A 178 35.62 18.89 6.81
C VAL A 178 35.22 20.35 7.16
N ARG A 179 34.33 20.98 6.39
CA ARG A 179 33.81 22.35 6.63
C ARG A 179 32.30 22.44 6.37
N PRO A 180 31.46 22.07 7.35
CA PRO A 180 30.00 21.96 7.18
C PRO A 180 29.31 23.27 6.76
N SER A 181 29.74 24.40 7.32
CA SER A 181 29.18 25.73 7.00
C SER A 181 29.40 26.13 5.54
N ALA A 182 30.60 25.85 5.00
CA ALA A 182 30.93 26.09 3.60
C ALA A 182 30.18 25.13 2.65
N ALA A 183 29.94 23.88 3.08
CA ALA A 183 29.12 22.93 2.34
C ALA A 183 27.67 23.42 2.23
N LEU A 184 27.08 23.85 3.35
CA LEU A 184 25.72 24.39 3.40
C LEU A 184 25.57 25.64 2.53
N ALA A 185 26.49 26.59 2.60
CA ALA A 185 26.47 27.80 1.76
C ALA A 185 26.57 27.48 0.25
N ARG A 186 27.27 26.40 -0.13
CA ARG A 186 27.37 25.97 -1.53
C ARG A 186 26.11 25.25 -2.02
N ILE A 187 25.50 24.44 -1.16
CA ILE A 187 24.25 23.71 -1.44
C ILE A 187 23.05 24.67 -1.47
N TRP A 188 23.06 25.69 -0.62
CA TRP A 188 21.99 26.67 -0.46
C TRP A 188 22.46 28.05 -0.93
N SER A 189 22.10 28.41 -2.16
CA SER A 189 22.43 29.74 -2.69
C SER A 189 21.20 30.46 -3.25
N ARG A 190 21.00 31.70 -2.80
CA ARG A 190 19.94 32.58 -3.28
C ARG A 190 20.25 33.00 -4.72
N GLY A 191 19.40 32.62 -5.65
CA GLY A 191 19.49 32.98 -7.07
C GLY A 191 18.48 32.19 -7.89
N ALA A 192 17.99 32.75 -8.99
CA ALA A 192 17.01 32.07 -9.84
C ALA A 192 17.57 30.71 -10.31
N ASN A 193 16.80 29.64 -10.10
CA ASN A 193 17.03 28.36 -10.74
C ASN A 193 16.13 28.31 -11.98
N ALA A 194 16.71 28.54 -13.16
CA ALA A 194 15.96 28.69 -14.42
C ALA A 194 15.27 27.41 -14.90
N GLY A 195 15.58 26.24 -14.33
CA GLY A 195 15.10 24.94 -14.80
C GLY A 195 13.84 24.37 -14.12
N GLY A 196 13.13 25.14 -13.29
CA GLY A 196 11.99 24.64 -12.51
C GLY A 196 10.67 25.33 -12.85
N ASN A 197 9.59 24.57 -12.95
CA ASN A 197 8.24 25.11 -13.08
C ASN A 197 7.69 25.43 -11.68
N ARG A 198 7.83 26.69 -11.27
CA ARG A 198 7.43 27.14 -9.93
C ARG A 198 5.94 26.95 -9.62
N SER A 199 5.06 27.05 -10.63
CA SER A 199 3.63 26.80 -10.44
C SER A 199 3.37 25.33 -10.12
N GLN A 200 3.98 24.40 -10.85
CA GLN A 200 3.84 22.97 -10.54
C GLN A 200 4.53 22.61 -9.21
N ALA A 201 5.66 23.25 -8.88
CA ALA A 201 6.30 23.08 -7.57
C ALA A 201 5.38 23.50 -6.42
N LEU A 202 4.64 24.60 -6.57
CA LEU A 202 3.68 25.07 -5.58
C LEU A 202 2.54 24.05 -5.37
N ASN A 203 2.00 23.49 -6.46
CA ASN A 203 1.03 22.39 -6.35
C ASN A 203 1.60 21.20 -5.56
N ILE A 204 2.82 20.75 -5.87
CA ILE A 204 3.48 19.66 -5.13
C ILE A 204 3.65 20.00 -3.64
N TRP A 205 4.07 21.22 -3.31
CA TRP A 205 4.25 21.63 -1.91
C TRP A 205 2.93 21.65 -1.15
N ILE A 206 1.87 22.22 -1.72
CA ILE A 206 0.56 22.25 -1.06
C ILE A 206 0.04 20.83 -0.86
N ILE A 207 0.07 19.99 -1.90
CA ILE A 207 -0.39 18.59 -1.80
C ILE A 207 0.40 17.87 -0.70
N GLN A 208 1.74 17.94 -0.73
CA GLN A 208 2.58 17.24 0.23
C GLN A 208 2.36 17.73 1.67
N ILE A 209 2.16 19.04 1.89
CA ILE A 209 1.85 19.58 3.22
C ILE A 209 0.50 19.06 3.70
N VAL A 210 -0.52 19.10 2.85
CA VAL A 210 -1.87 18.64 3.22
C VAL A 210 -1.87 17.14 3.54
N VAL A 211 -1.20 16.29 2.76
CA VAL A 211 -1.17 14.84 3.07
C VAL A 211 -0.25 14.50 4.24
N ALA A 212 0.73 15.35 4.57
CA ALA A 212 1.57 15.16 5.74
C ALA A 212 0.86 15.54 7.05
N VAL A 213 0.00 16.58 7.02
CA VAL A 213 -0.63 17.15 8.22
C VAL A 213 -2.09 16.71 8.38
N GLY A 214 -2.81 16.61 7.27
CA GLY A 214 -4.25 16.31 7.23
C GLY A 214 -4.62 15.00 7.91
N PRO A 215 -4.01 13.85 7.55
CA PRO A 215 -4.32 12.58 8.20
C PRO A 215 -4.05 12.56 9.71
N PRO A 216 -2.89 13.04 10.23
CA PRO A 216 -2.69 13.20 11.68
C PRO A 216 -3.77 14.05 12.36
N LEU A 217 -4.15 15.20 11.78
CA LEU A 217 -5.20 16.05 12.33
C LEU A 217 -6.57 15.35 12.32
N GLY A 218 -6.90 14.66 11.23
CA GLY A 218 -8.11 13.84 11.14
C GLY A 218 -8.11 12.71 12.16
N GLY A 219 -6.99 12.04 12.35
CA GLY A 219 -6.83 10.99 13.37
C GLY A 219 -7.13 11.49 14.77
N LEU A 220 -6.60 12.66 15.14
CA LEU A 220 -6.88 13.31 16.43
C LEU A 220 -8.34 13.76 16.56
N PHE A 221 -8.89 14.39 15.52
CA PHE A 221 -10.22 14.97 15.55
C PHE A 221 -11.31 13.89 15.60
N PHE A 222 -11.20 12.87 14.75
CA PHE A 222 -12.17 11.77 14.64
C PHE A 222 -11.84 10.59 15.57
N THR A 223 -10.78 10.67 16.38
CA THR A 223 -10.35 9.61 17.31
C THR A 223 -10.14 8.26 16.60
N VAL A 224 -9.34 8.28 15.53
CA VAL A 224 -9.08 7.10 14.68
C VAL A 224 -7.81 6.38 15.12
N TYR A 225 -7.82 5.05 15.00
CA TYR A 225 -6.67 4.18 15.08
C TYR A 225 -5.75 4.41 13.87
N MET A 226 -4.73 5.24 14.07
CA MET A 226 -3.78 5.60 13.01
C MET A 226 -2.68 4.54 12.86
N LYS A 227 -2.81 3.67 11.85
CA LYS A 227 -1.76 2.71 11.48
C LYS A 227 -0.56 3.45 10.89
N THR A 228 0.65 3.15 11.37
CA THR A 228 1.91 3.70 10.84
C THR A 228 2.07 3.47 9.33
N ASP A 229 1.61 2.32 8.84
CA ASP A 229 1.64 1.92 7.43
C ASP A 229 0.79 2.80 6.50
N TRP A 230 -0.19 3.56 7.00
CA TRP A 230 -1.04 4.40 6.15
C TRP A 230 -0.28 5.57 5.50
N GLY A 231 0.92 5.89 6.00
CA GLY A 231 1.79 6.90 5.41
C GLY A 231 2.49 6.42 4.13
N ILE A 232 2.58 5.10 3.91
CA ILE A 232 3.32 4.47 2.81
C ILE A 232 3.05 5.14 1.46
N SER A 233 1.77 5.33 1.15
CA SER A 233 1.34 5.85 -0.15
C SER A 233 1.25 7.38 -0.24
N LEU A 234 1.50 8.10 0.87
CA LEU A 234 1.32 9.55 0.95
C LEU A 234 2.60 10.37 0.79
N PHE A 235 3.77 9.79 1.06
CA PHE A 235 5.05 10.52 1.09
C PHE A 235 5.88 10.42 -0.21
N PHE A 236 5.34 9.85 -1.29
CA PHE A 236 6.05 9.80 -2.59
C PHE A 236 6.35 11.19 -3.19
N LEU A 237 5.64 12.23 -2.74
CA LEU A 237 5.89 13.62 -3.14
C LEU A 237 6.96 14.31 -2.28
N THR A 238 7.48 13.68 -1.23
CA THR A 238 8.48 14.33 -0.38
C THR A 238 9.79 14.57 -1.13
N PRO A 239 10.34 13.61 -1.91
CA PRO A 239 11.51 13.87 -2.73
C PRO A 239 11.32 15.02 -3.75
N PRO A 240 10.26 15.07 -4.60
CA PRO A 240 10.07 16.21 -5.48
C PRO A 240 9.80 17.52 -4.72
N ALA A 241 9.11 17.51 -3.58
CA ALA A 241 8.90 18.71 -2.76
C ALA A 241 10.23 19.32 -2.27
N LEU A 242 11.15 18.48 -1.77
CA LEU A 242 12.46 18.92 -1.29
C LEU A 242 13.36 19.41 -2.43
N ILE A 243 13.39 18.67 -3.55
CA ILE A 243 14.29 18.99 -4.67
C ILE A 243 13.77 20.15 -5.53
N ALA A 244 12.48 20.45 -5.47
CA ALA A 244 11.91 21.63 -6.13
C ALA A 244 12.27 22.96 -5.44
N ILE A 245 12.91 22.93 -4.27
CA ILE A 245 13.29 24.16 -3.55
C ILE A 245 14.26 25.00 -4.40
N PRO A 246 13.91 26.27 -4.73
CA PRO A 246 14.72 27.09 -5.64
C PRO A 246 16.09 27.49 -5.11
N ALA A 247 16.34 27.42 -3.80
CA ALA A 247 17.66 27.72 -3.25
C ALA A 247 18.62 26.51 -3.29
N LEU A 248 18.09 25.30 -3.50
CA LEU A 248 18.89 24.08 -3.50
C LEU A 248 19.70 23.96 -4.80
N ARG A 249 21.00 23.66 -4.67
CA ARG A 249 21.93 23.43 -5.79
C ARG A 249 22.38 21.97 -5.81
N LEU A 250 22.24 21.33 -6.98
CA LEU A 250 22.67 19.96 -7.21
C LEU A 250 23.91 19.94 -8.11
N PRO A 251 25.11 19.74 -7.57
CA PRO A 251 26.30 19.54 -8.39
C PRO A 251 26.20 18.21 -9.14
N LYS A 252 26.75 18.13 -10.36
CA LYS A 252 26.66 16.90 -11.20
C LYS A 252 27.20 15.66 -10.47
N ILE A 253 28.27 15.82 -9.69
CA ILE A 253 28.87 14.72 -8.92
C ILE A 253 27.90 14.12 -7.87
N ALA A 254 26.92 14.89 -7.39
CA ALA A 254 25.93 14.37 -6.44
C ALA A 254 25.02 13.31 -7.07
N LEU A 255 24.81 13.35 -8.39
CA LEU A 255 24.05 12.31 -9.10
C LEU A 255 24.80 10.97 -9.07
N PHE A 256 26.11 11.00 -9.34
CA PHE A 256 26.95 9.81 -9.24
C PHE A 256 27.00 9.29 -7.81
N ARG A 257 27.20 10.18 -6.82
CA ARG A 257 27.27 9.80 -5.40
C ARG A 257 25.96 9.19 -4.91
N ILE A 258 24.80 9.77 -5.23
CA ILE A 258 23.52 9.22 -4.77
C ILE A 258 23.23 7.86 -5.41
N ALA A 259 23.59 7.69 -6.70
CA ALA A 259 23.47 6.40 -7.38
C ALA A 259 24.44 5.36 -6.78
N ALA A 260 25.68 5.74 -6.48
CA ALA A 260 26.65 4.87 -5.82
C ALA A 260 26.19 4.48 -4.41
N ILE A 261 25.65 5.41 -3.62
CA ILE A 261 25.07 5.12 -2.29
C ILE A 261 23.92 4.12 -2.42
N TRP A 262 23.00 4.35 -3.35
CA TRP A 262 21.91 3.41 -3.62
C TRP A 262 22.41 2.02 -4.00
N LEU A 263 23.38 1.94 -4.92
CA LEU A 263 23.96 0.67 -5.36
C LEU A 263 24.66 -0.06 -4.21
N LEU A 264 25.51 0.64 -3.45
CA LEU A 264 26.24 0.07 -2.32
C LEU A 264 25.29 -0.43 -1.23
N LEU A 265 24.25 0.34 -0.88
CA LEU A 265 23.26 -0.10 0.09
C LEU A 265 22.49 -1.31 -0.41
N THR A 266 22.08 -1.32 -1.68
CA THR A 266 21.36 -2.45 -2.29
C THR A 266 22.23 -3.71 -2.26
N LEU A 267 23.50 -3.62 -2.67
CA LEU A 267 24.44 -4.74 -2.64
C LEU A 267 24.74 -5.20 -1.20
N ALA A 268 24.92 -4.27 -0.27
CA ALA A 268 25.14 -4.59 1.14
C ALA A 268 23.92 -5.31 1.74
N THR A 269 22.70 -4.86 1.44
CA THR A 269 21.48 -5.54 1.89
C THR A 269 21.33 -6.92 1.24
N LEU A 270 21.68 -7.06 -0.05
CA LEU A 270 21.66 -8.36 -0.73
C LEU A 270 22.63 -9.35 -0.06
N VAL A 271 23.87 -8.93 0.20
CA VAL A 271 24.88 -9.74 0.90
C VAL A 271 24.46 -10.06 2.34
N ALA A 272 23.82 -9.12 3.04
CA ALA A 272 23.34 -9.31 4.40
C ALA A 272 22.03 -10.13 4.49
N SER A 273 21.28 -10.26 3.39
CA SER A 273 19.94 -10.89 3.38
C SER A 273 19.88 -12.30 3.98
N PRO A 274 20.81 -13.25 3.70
CA PRO A 274 20.74 -14.57 4.32
C PRO A 274 20.96 -14.53 5.84
N TYR A 275 21.84 -13.64 6.31
CA TYR A 275 22.08 -13.46 7.75
C TYR A 275 20.86 -12.83 8.43
N ILE A 276 20.25 -11.82 7.81
CA ILE A 276 19.02 -11.19 8.32
C ILE A 276 17.91 -12.24 8.43
N ALA A 277 17.71 -13.05 7.40
CA ALA A 277 16.70 -14.11 7.40
C ALA A 277 16.98 -15.18 8.47
N ALA A 278 18.23 -15.65 8.61
CA ALA A 278 18.59 -16.63 9.63
C ALA A 278 18.34 -16.09 11.06
N ARG A 279 18.74 -14.84 11.31
CA ARG A 279 18.52 -14.19 12.60
C ARG A 279 17.04 -13.99 12.91
N GLU A 280 16.28 -13.55 11.93
CA GLU A 280 14.82 -13.35 12.06
C GLU A 280 14.10 -14.66 12.39
N MET A 281 14.46 -15.77 11.74
CA MET A 281 13.90 -17.09 12.06
C MET A 281 14.28 -17.57 13.46
N ALA A 282 15.51 -17.27 13.92
CA ALA A 282 15.98 -17.65 15.25
C ALA A 282 15.33 -16.82 16.37
N GLU A 283 15.12 -15.52 16.15
CA GLU A 283 14.48 -14.61 17.12
C GLU A 283 12.95 -14.78 17.14
N ASN A 284 12.34 -15.17 16.01
CA ASN A 284 10.88 -15.34 15.88
C ASN A 284 10.48 -16.78 15.49
N PRO A 285 10.86 -17.81 16.27
CA PRO A 285 10.65 -19.21 15.91
C PRO A 285 9.17 -19.61 15.85
N ASN A 286 8.29 -18.84 16.51
CA ASN A 286 6.85 -19.08 16.58
C ASN A 286 6.02 -18.11 15.72
N ALA A 287 6.63 -17.33 14.84
CA ALA A 287 5.93 -16.38 13.98
C ALA A 287 5.25 -17.06 12.77
N ALA A 288 4.46 -18.10 13.05
CA ALA A 288 3.70 -18.89 12.08
C ALA A 288 2.77 -18.01 11.22
N ALA A 289 2.14 -16.99 11.81
CA ALA A 289 1.33 -16.03 11.07
C ALA A 289 2.12 -15.38 9.91
N SER A 290 3.36 -14.98 10.16
CA SER A 290 4.24 -14.30 9.19
C SER A 290 4.94 -15.27 8.22
N TYR A 291 5.37 -16.44 8.71
CA TYR A 291 6.25 -17.35 7.97
C TYR A 291 5.60 -18.68 7.57
N GLY A 292 4.29 -18.82 7.77
CA GLY A 292 3.53 -20.02 7.42
C GLY A 292 3.70 -20.45 5.97
N ALA A 293 3.83 -21.76 5.76
CA ALA A 293 3.98 -22.39 4.45
C ALA A 293 2.64 -22.50 3.68
N ARG A 294 1.89 -21.39 3.58
CA ARG A 294 0.57 -21.35 2.93
C ARG A 294 0.61 -21.73 1.44
N SER A 295 1.70 -21.46 0.73
CA SER A 295 1.86 -21.92 -0.66
C SER A 295 2.06 -23.43 -0.77
N GLN A 296 2.70 -24.06 0.22
CA GLN A 296 2.78 -25.52 0.32
C GLN A 296 1.40 -26.09 0.64
N LEU A 297 0.70 -25.51 1.62
CA LEU A 297 -0.67 -25.92 1.97
C LEU A 297 -1.59 -25.89 0.75
N ALA A 298 -1.58 -24.80 -0.02
CA ALA A 298 -2.40 -24.67 -1.21
C ALA A 298 -2.11 -25.77 -2.25
N ARG A 299 -0.83 -26.08 -2.48
CA ARG A 299 -0.43 -27.13 -3.41
C ARG A 299 -0.88 -28.52 -2.93
N GLU A 300 -0.65 -28.84 -1.66
CA GLU A 300 -1.06 -30.12 -1.07
C GLU A 300 -2.57 -30.28 -1.12
N LEU A 301 -3.34 -29.27 -0.70
CA LEU A 301 -4.81 -29.32 -0.76
C LEU A 301 -5.36 -29.44 -2.17
N THR A 302 -4.74 -28.77 -3.15
CA THR A 302 -5.12 -28.91 -4.56
C THR A 302 -4.89 -30.34 -5.05
N GLN A 303 -3.78 -30.97 -4.65
CA GLN A 303 -3.49 -32.38 -4.97
C GLN A 303 -4.49 -33.33 -4.29
N GLU A 304 -4.76 -33.13 -3.00
CA GLU A 304 -5.73 -33.91 -2.23
C GLU A 304 -7.14 -33.83 -2.86
N TRP A 305 -7.55 -32.66 -3.35
CA TRP A 305 -8.80 -32.47 -4.08
C TRP A 305 -8.80 -33.23 -5.42
N HIS A 306 -7.77 -33.01 -6.25
CA HIS A 306 -7.64 -33.66 -7.56
C HIS A 306 -7.62 -35.19 -7.46
N MET A 307 -6.96 -35.76 -6.45
CA MET A 307 -6.92 -37.20 -6.23
C MET A 307 -8.31 -37.78 -5.92
N ARG A 308 -9.12 -37.06 -5.15
CA ARG A 308 -10.46 -37.51 -4.72
C ARG A 308 -11.52 -37.31 -5.79
N PHE A 309 -11.59 -36.12 -6.37
CA PHE A 309 -12.75 -35.71 -7.17
C PHE A 309 -12.45 -35.56 -8.66
N ARG A 310 -11.17 -35.60 -9.07
CA ARG A 310 -10.73 -35.47 -10.47
C ARG A 310 -11.32 -34.21 -11.15
N SER A 311 -11.56 -33.16 -10.38
CA SER A 311 -12.17 -31.90 -10.78
C SER A 311 -11.39 -30.74 -10.18
N ARG A 312 -11.58 -29.52 -10.69
CA ARG A 312 -10.98 -28.30 -10.12
C ARG A 312 -11.53 -28.03 -8.72
N TRP A 313 -10.67 -27.65 -7.78
CA TRP A 313 -11.07 -27.18 -6.45
C TRP A 313 -11.78 -25.82 -6.56
N ALA A 314 -13.09 -25.82 -6.29
CA ALA A 314 -13.95 -24.66 -6.56
C ALA A 314 -14.02 -23.65 -5.41
N VAL A 315 -14.14 -24.10 -4.17
CA VAL A 315 -14.40 -23.22 -3.01
C VAL A 315 -13.50 -23.56 -1.83
N VAL A 316 -12.89 -22.54 -1.24
CA VAL A 316 -12.15 -22.63 0.02
C VAL A 316 -12.96 -21.92 1.11
N ALA A 317 -13.17 -22.59 2.24
CA ALA A 317 -13.81 -22.01 3.41
C ALA A 317 -12.79 -21.82 4.54
N GLY A 318 -12.57 -20.57 4.96
CA GLY A 318 -11.62 -20.27 6.04
C GLY A 318 -11.54 -18.77 6.30
N THR A 319 -10.82 -18.35 7.33
CA THR A 319 -10.57 -16.91 7.57
C THR A 319 -9.85 -16.29 6.38
N THR A 320 -9.99 -14.97 6.20
CA THR A 320 -9.31 -14.22 5.13
C THR A 320 -7.81 -14.56 5.05
N GLU A 321 -7.13 -14.68 6.19
CA GLU A 321 -5.70 -14.95 6.33
C GLU A 321 -5.26 -16.34 5.85
N VAL A 322 -6.20 -17.26 5.64
CA VAL A 322 -5.95 -18.62 5.14
C VAL A 322 -6.59 -18.82 3.77
N GLY A 323 -7.84 -18.37 3.59
CA GLY A 323 -8.60 -18.52 2.35
C GLY A 323 -7.98 -17.77 1.17
N GLU A 324 -7.67 -16.48 1.31
CA GLU A 324 -7.10 -15.69 0.20
C GLU A 324 -5.76 -16.25 -0.30
N PRO A 325 -4.82 -16.70 0.56
CA PRO A 325 -3.64 -17.41 0.12
C PRO A 325 -3.94 -18.68 -0.69
N MET A 326 -5.01 -19.43 -0.38
CA MET A 326 -5.37 -20.60 -1.19
C MET A 326 -5.85 -20.18 -2.58
N THR A 327 -6.69 -19.15 -2.66
CA THR A 327 -7.09 -18.54 -3.93
C THR A 327 -5.89 -18.06 -4.75
N PHE A 328 -4.88 -17.48 -4.10
CA PHE A 328 -3.68 -16.97 -4.79
C PHE A 328 -2.71 -18.06 -5.24
N TYR A 329 -2.38 -19.02 -4.36
CA TYR A 329 -1.31 -20.01 -4.60
C TYR A 329 -1.77 -21.31 -5.25
N SER A 330 -3.05 -21.69 -5.12
CA SER A 330 -3.58 -22.85 -5.83
C SER A 330 -3.68 -22.56 -7.33
N ALA A 331 -3.28 -23.53 -8.17
CA ALA A 331 -3.50 -23.46 -9.61
C ALA A 331 -5.00 -23.40 -9.99
N ASP A 332 -5.86 -23.82 -9.07
CA ASP A 332 -7.30 -23.86 -9.26
C ASP A 332 -8.00 -22.56 -8.83
N HIS A 333 -7.32 -21.61 -8.18
CA HIS A 333 -7.92 -20.35 -7.73
C HIS A 333 -9.32 -20.50 -7.11
N PRO A 334 -9.50 -21.31 -6.04
CA PRO A 334 -10.80 -21.52 -5.42
C PRO A 334 -11.39 -20.20 -4.91
N ALA A 335 -12.70 -20.01 -5.07
CA ALA A 335 -13.40 -18.84 -4.55
C ALA A 335 -13.36 -18.85 -3.01
N PRO A 336 -12.94 -17.75 -2.36
CA PRO A 336 -12.88 -17.69 -0.91
C PRO A 336 -14.26 -17.42 -0.31
N PHE A 337 -14.70 -18.34 0.53
CA PHE A 337 -15.80 -18.17 1.46
C PHE A 337 -15.22 -17.94 2.86
N THR A 338 -15.64 -16.91 3.57
CA THR A 338 -15.09 -16.56 4.90
C THR A 338 -16.11 -16.81 6.02
N PRO A 339 -16.06 -17.97 6.69
CA PRO A 339 -16.96 -18.30 7.79
C PRO A 339 -16.94 -17.30 8.95
N GLY A 340 -18.13 -16.88 9.40
CA GLY A 340 -18.27 -16.05 10.60
C GLY A 340 -17.77 -14.61 10.45
N GLU A 341 -17.19 -14.25 9.31
CA GLU A 341 -17.03 -12.86 8.94
C GLU A 341 -18.40 -12.31 8.56
N VAL A 342 -18.70 -11.11 9.06
CA VAL A 342 -19.92 -10.39 8.67
C VAL A 342 -19.90 -10.15 7.14
N TRP A 343 -18.71 -10.18 6.53
CA TRP A 343 -18.45 -9.81 5.14
C TRP A 343 -17.55 -10.83 4.45
N SER A 344 -18.14 -11.61 3.54
CA SER A 344 -17.35 -12.42 2.61
C SER A 344 -17.04 -11.64 1.33
N SER A 345 -16.11 -12.16 0.53
CA SER A 345 -15.73 -11.61 -0.78
C SER A 345 -16.90 -11.41 -1.75
N GLY A 346 -18.05 -12.06 -1.51
CA GLY A 346 -19.19 -12.08 -2.41
C GLY A 346 -18.98 -12.91 -3.67
N LEU A 347 -17.82 -13.58 -3.80
CA LEU A 347 -17.47 -14.40 -4.96
C LEU A 347 -18.16 -15.77 -4.98
N THR A 348 -18.71 -16.20 -3.83
CA THR A 348 -19.43 -17.46 -3.69
C THR A 348 -20.42 -17.37 -2.53
N SER A 349 -21.42 -18.24 -2.51
CA SER A 349 -22.36 -18.40 -1.39
C SER A 349 -22.15 -19.72 -0.65
N LEU A 350 -22.76 -19.87 0.52
CA LEU A 350 -22.77 -21.14 1.25
C LEU A 350 -23.51 -22.23 0.48
N GLU A 351 -24.59 -21.89 -0.21
CA GLU A 351 -25.34 -22.83 -1.05
C GLU A 351 -24.47 -23.34 -2.20
N GLU A 352 -23.74 -22.44 -2.85
CA GLU A 352 -22.82 -22.80 -3.93
C GLU A 352 -21.64 -23.61 -3.42
N ALA A 353 -21.07 -23.26 -2.26
CA ALA A 353 -20.04 -24.05 -1.60
C ALA A 353 -20.50 -25.48 -1.31
N ARG A 354 -21.75 -25.66 -0.83
CA ARG A 354 -22.32 -26.99 -0.58
C ARG A 354 -22.57 -27.76 -1.87
N ARG A 355 -23.00 -27.09 -2.95
CA ARG A 355 -23.25 -27.72 -4.25
C ARG A 355 -21.94 -28.18 -4.91
N LEU A 356 -20.94 -27.31 -4.96
CA LEU A 356 -19.67 -27.56 -5.63
C LEU A 356 -18.68 -28.37 -4.76
N GLY A 357 -18.99 -28.52 -3.47
CA GLY A 357 -18.04 -29.00 -2.47
C GLY A 357 -17.01 -27.92 -2.13
N PHE A 358 -16.38 -28.07 -0.97
CA PHE A 358 -15.38 -27.10 -0.50
C PHE A 358 -14.33 -27.77 0.38
N ILE A 359 -13.17 -27.13 0.49
CA ILE A 359 -12.19 -27.45 1.54
C ILE A 359 -12.27 -26.37 2.61
N GLY A 360 -12.63 -26.78 3.81
CA GLY A 360 -12.59 -26.00 5.02
C GLY A 360 -11.22 -26.06 5.68
N ILE A 361 -10.67 -24.91 6.11
CA ILE A 361 -9.34 -24.85 6.73
C ILE A 361 -9.39 -24.02 8.00
N CYS A 362 -9.03 -24.63 9.12
CA CYS A 362 -8.85 -23.95 10.40
C CYS A 362 -7.38 -23.96 10.83
N ASP A 363 -6.80 -22.77 11.02
CA ASP A 363 -5.45 -22.57 11.54
C ASP A 363 -5.43 -22.83 13.05
N THR A 364 -4.63 -23.81 13.52
CA THR A 364 -4.58 -24.14 14.95
C THR A 364 -3.86 -23.07 15.79
N SER A 365 -3.16 -22.14 15.15
CA SER A 365 -2.46 -21.03 15.81
C SER A 365 -3.29 -19.74 15.91
N ASP A 366 -4.46 -19.70 15.26
CA ASP A 366 -5.34 -18.53 15.27
C ASP A 366 -6.30 -18.56 16.48
N GLY A 367 -6.45 -17.42 17.15
CA GLY A 367 -7.39 -17.27 18.27
C GLY A 367 -8.86 -17.50 17.89
N ARG A 368 -9.19 -17.45 16.59
CA ARG A 368 -10.53 -17.72 16.03
C ARG A 368 -10.77 -19.21 15.76
N LEU A 369 -9.84 -20.10 16.10
CA LEU A 369 -9.98 -21.55 15.92
C LEU A 369 -11.35 -22.10 16.39
N PRO A 370 -11.85 -21.78 17.60
CA PRO A 370 -13.14 -22.32 18.05
C PRO A 370 -14.33 -21.92 17.17
N VAL A 371 -14.30 -20.70 16.61
CA VAL A 371 -15.33 -20.21 15.69
C VAL A 371 -15.27 -20.97 14.36
N CYS A 372 -14.05 -21.20 13.86
CA CYS A 372 -13.86 -21.97 12.63
C CYS A 372 -14.36 -23.42 12.80
N GLU A 373 -13.98 -24.10 13.88
CA GLU A 373 -14.40 -25.47 14.14
C GLU A 373 -15.91 -25.60 14.34
N ALA A 374 -16.54 -24.68 15.07
CA ALA A 374 -17.98 -24.65 15.24
C ALA A 374 -18.70 -24.48 13.88
N TRP A 375 -18.16 -23.65 13.00
CA TRP A 375 -18.71 -23.48 11.66
C TRP A 375 -18.54 -24.74 10.80
N MET A 376 -17.37 -25.40 10.85
CA MET A 376 -17.11 -26.65 10.14
C MET A 376 -18.02 -27.77 10.63
N ALA A 377 -18.23 -27.90 11.94
CA ALA A 377 -19.16 -28.87 12.52
C ALA A 377 -20.61 -28.63 12.05
N ALA A 378 -21.01 -27.38 11.87
CA ALA A 378 -22.35 -27.04 11.40
C ALA A 378 -22.55 -27.26 9.89
N ASN A 379 -21.51 -27.07 9.08
CA ASN A 379 -21.61 -26.98 7.62
C ASN A 379 -20.89 -28.08 6.82
N GLY A 380 -20.02 -28.85 7.46
CA GLY A 380 -19.25 -29.95 6.88
C GLY A 380 -19.55 -31.28 7.56
N LYS A 381 -20.83 -31.62 7.75
CA LYS A 381 -21.24 -32.86 8.45
C LYS A 381 -20.70 -34.14 7.79
N ASP A 382 -20.58 -34.13 6.46
CA ASP A 382 -20.04 -35.24 5.66
C ASP A 382 -18.57 -35.00 5.27
N ALA A 383 -17.88 -34.08 5.95
CA ALA A 383 -16.50 -33.76 5.63
C ALA A 383 -15.55 -34.89 6.08
N GLU A 384 -14.66 -35.29 5.18
CA GLU A 384 -13.45 -36.01 5.57
C GLU A 384 -12.53 -35.05 6.32
N GLN A 385 -12.14 -35.41 7.55
CA GLN A 385 -11.22 -34.60 8.34
C GLN A 385 -9.79 -35.08 8.16
N VAL A 386 -8.90 -34.15 7.80
CA VAL A 386 -7.47 -34.41 7.62
C VAL A 386 -6.70 -33.36 8.41
N THR A 387 -5.62 -33.78 9.06
CA THR A 387 -4.66 -32.84 9.66
C THR A 387 -3.46 -32.74 8.73
N ILE A 388 -3.18 -31.54 8.24
CA ILE A 388 -1.99 -31.26 7.42
C ILE A 388 -1.04 -30.41 8.25
N THR A 389 0.25 -30.75 8.25
CA THR A 389 1.29 -29.93 8.88
C THR A 389 2.19 -29.37 7.81
N THR A 390 2.33 -28.05 7.76
CA THR A 390 3.24 -27.39 6.82
C THR A 390 4.35 -26.64 7.56
N GLN A 391 5.54 -26.61 6.98
CA GLN A 391 6.71 -25.98 7.58
C GLN A 391 7.65 -25.47 6.49
N ARG A 392 8.16 -24.24 6.65
CA ARG A 392 9.20 -23.72 5.76
C ARG A 392 10.58 -24.13 6.26
N PHE A 393 11.52 -24.32 5.33
CA PHE A 393 12.92 -24.55 5.64
C PHE A 393 13.78 -23.43 5.04
N PHE A 394 14.74 -22.93 5.81
CA PHE A 394 15.71 -21.94 5.36
C PHE A 394 17.13 -22.48 5.60
N HIS A 395 17.88 -22.73 4.52
CA HIS A 395 19.20 -23.40 4.58
C HIS A 395 19.21 -24.70 5.41
N GLY A 396 18.15 -25.50 5.30
CA GLY A 396 18.01 -26.75 6.05
C GLY A 396 17.55 -26.58 7.50
N HIS A 397 17.42 -25.35 8.01
CA HIS A 397 16.85 -25.09 9.32
C HIS A 397 15.32 -25.01 9.25
N PRO A 398 14.60 -25.71 10.13
CA PRO A 398 13.14 -25.65 10.19
C PRO A 398 12.68 -24.29 10.72
N GLY A 399 11.70 -23.68 10.05
CA GLY A 399 10.90 -22.56 10.56
C GLY A 399 9.70 -23.03 11.39
N PRO A 400 8.76 -22.13 11.74
CA PRO A 400 7.55 -22.51 12.45
C PRO A 400 6.73 -23.54 11.67
N ALA A 401 6.33 -24.62 12.33
CA ALA A 401 5.36 -25.57 11.81
C ALA A 401 3.94 -25.10 12.15
N ILE A 402 3.02 -25.26 11.21
CA ILE A 402 1.59 -24.99 11.43
C ILE A 402 0.83 -26.26 11.12
N SER A 403 0.02 -26.68 12.10
CA SER A 403 -0.98 -27.73 11.92
C SER A 403 -2.28 -27.09 11.44
N TRP A 404 -2.89 -27.68 10.43
CA TRP A 404 -4.14 -27.22 9.83
C TRP A 404 -5.18 -28.31 10.01
N LYS A 405 -6.32 -27.95 10.59
CA LYS A 405 -7.50 -28.82 10.58
C LYS A 405 -8.25 -28.60 9.29
N VAL A 406 -8.22 -29.60 8.43
CA VAL A 406 -8.77 -29.55 7.07
C VAL A 406 -10.04 -30.41 7.01
N TYR A 407 -11.08 -29.86 6.40
CA TYR A 407 -12.39 -30.49 6.24
C TYR A 407 -12.71 -30.54 4.75
N ILE A 408 -12.66 -31.72 4.15
CA ILE A 408 -12.91 -31.90 2.71
C ILE A 408 -14.37 -32.33 2.52
N VAL A 409 -15.19 -31.41 2.01
CA VAL A 409 -16.60 -31.65 1.70
C VAL A 409 -16.72 -31.98 0.21
N PRO A 410 -17.24 -33.17 -0.16
CA PRO A 410 -17.37 -33.55 -1.56
C PRO A 410 -18.41 -32.69 -2.29
N PRO A 411 -18.30 -32.54 -3.63
CA PRO A 411 -19.37 -31.98 -4.44
C PRO A 411 -20.68 -32.75 -4.26
N ALA A 412 -21.81 -32.05 -4.36
CA ALA A 412 -23.12 -32.70 -4.35
C ALA A 412 -23.23 -33.68 -5.54
N LYS A 413 -23.88 -34.83 -5.30
CA LYS A 413 -24.11 -35.86 -6.32
C LYS A 413 -25.15 -35.46 -7.35
#